data_AF-A0AAF0QG67-F1
#
_entry.id   AF-A0AAF0QG67-F1
#
_cell.length_a   1.000
_cell.length_b   1.000
_cell.length_c   1.000
_cell.angle_alpha   90.00
_cell.angle_beta   90.00
_cell.angle_gamma   90.00
#
_symmetry.space_group_name_H-M   'P 1'
#
loop_
_entity.id
_entity.type
_entity.pdbx_description
1 polymer ?
#
loop_
_entity_poly.entity_id
_entity_poly.type
_entity_poly.pdbx_seq_one_letter_code
_entity_poly.pdbx_strand_id
1 'polypeptide(L)'
;MQGGLGIKNLKNHSKALKVKWLWRYHREDQALWYRVINKKYEELNKWVTKEVNTPYGISLWKSTRIFWPFLSNQSIVKGHNKGSYKVKEGYKQISLGGIQGFKWPWKQIWRIKVPHKVACFTWLLANEAVLTLDNVAKRGISLCNRRSLCGMANETVRYLILHCNFTGQLWQIFLNLRVISWSMPSKIDETLFSWEMAGVGATNRERWRMIPACFWWTIWRERTIDILRIGTTTCRK
;
A
#
# COMPACT_ATOMS: atom_id res chain seq x y z
N MET A 1 3.77 -17.67 1.61
CA MET A 1 2.37 -17.56 2.04
C MET A 1 2.07 -16.09 2.30
N GLN A 2 1.30 -15.46 1.41
CA GLN A 2 0.97 -14.02 1.40
C GLN A 2 -0.50 -13.84 1.79
N GLY A 3 -0.77 -13.00 2.81
CA GLY A 3 -2.12 -12.55 3.16
C GLY A 3 -2.87 -13.54 4.06
N GLY A 4 -2.98 -13.21 5.35
CA GLY A 4 -3.54 -14.07 6.41
C GLY A 4 -5.02 -14.49 6.26
N LEU A 5 -5.70 -14.12 5.18
CA LEU A 5 -7.06 -14.57 4.84
C LEU A 5 -7.11 -15.56 3.66
N GLY A 6 -5.99 -15.94 3.06
CA GLY A 6 -5.98 -16.80 1.86
C GLY A 6 -6.41 -16.10 0.55
N ILE A 7 -6.72 -14.80 0.60
CA ILE A 7 -7.10 -13.99 -0.56
C ILE A 7 -5.84 -13.60 -1.35
N LYS A 8 -5.82 -13.89 -2.66
CA LYS A 8 -4.72 -13.51 -3.56
C LYS A 8 -4.54 -12.00 -3.58
N ASN A 9 -3.30 -11.53 -3.56
CA ASN A 9 -3.00 -10.10 -3.68
C ASN A 9 -3.32 -9.65 -5.12
N LEU A 10 -4.43 -8.92 -5.29
CA LEU A 10 -4.91 -8.48 -6.60
C LEU A 10 -3.87 -7.62 -7.32
N LYS A 11 -3.11 -6.77 -6.61
CA LYS A 11 -2.03 -5.97 -7.20
C LYS A 11 -0.96 -6.86 -7.80
N ASN A 12 -0.52 -7.90 -7.10
CA ASN A 12 0.47 -8.85 -7.60
C ASN A 12 -0.08 -9.70 -8.75
N HIS A 13 -1.37 -10.03 -8.72
CA HIS A 13 -2.04 -10.74 -9.81
C HIS A 13 -2.10 -9.88 -11.08
N SER A 14 -2.49 -8.61 -10.95
CA SER A 14 -2.48 -7.64 -12.04
C SER A 14 -1.07 -7.42 -12.60
N LYS A 15 -0.04 -7.40 -11.74
CA LYS A 15 1.37 -7.35 -12.18
C LYS A 15 1.76 -8.61 -12.98
N ALA A 16 1.38 -9.80 -12.51
CA ALA A 16 1.63 -11.06 -13.24
C ALA A 16 0.95 -11.09 -14.62
N LEU A 17 -0.25 -10.52 -14.72
CA LEU A 17 -0.94 -10.37 -16.00
C LEU A 17 -0.19 -9.44 -16.95
N LYS A 18 0.31 -8.29 -16.48
CA LYS A 18 1.14 -7.37 -17.29
C LYS A 18 2.40 -8.04 -17.82
N VAL A 19 3.09 -8.83 -16.97
CA VAL A 19 4.28 -9.60 -17.38
C VAL A 19 3.92 -10.64 -18.45
N LYS A 20 2.75 -11.29 -18.35
CA LYS A 20 2.27 -12.20 -19.42
C LYS A 20 2.12 -11.48 -20.76
N TRP A 21 1.52 -10.28 -20.75
CA TRP A 21 1.36 -9.49 -21.97
C TRP A 21 2.70 -9.07 -22.59
N LEU A 22 3.68 -8.70 -21.77
CA LEU A 22 5.05 -8.40 -22.24
C LEU A 22 5.75 -9.63 -22.81
N TRP A 23 5.60 -10.79 -22.18
CA TRP A 23 6.12 -12.05 -22.70
C TRP A 23 5.50 -12.40 -24.06
N ARG A 24 4.19 -12.19 -24.22
CA ARG A 24 3.50 -12.39 -25.50
C ARG A 24 3.99 -11.42 -26.55
N TYR A 25 4.24 -10.16 -26.19
CA TYR A 25 4.76 -9.16 -27.13
C TYR A 25 6.14 -9.53 -27.68
N HIS A 26 6.99 -10.10 -26.83
CA HIS A 26 8.30 -10.58 -27.25
C HIS A 26 8.27 -11.82 -28.16
N ARG A 27 7.24 -12.68 -28.01
CA ARG A 27 7.18 -14.00 -28.66
C ARG A 27 6.19 -14.09 -29.83
N GLU A 28 5.14 -13.27 -29.83
CA GLU A 28 4.05 -13.27 -30.83
C GLU A 28 4.20 -12.08 -31.80
N ASP A 29 5.39 -11.90 -32.37
CA ASP A 29 5.71 -10.81 -33.32
C ASP A 29 4.91 -10.89 -34.65
N GLN A 30 4.39 -12.07 -34.99
CA GLN A 30 3.54 -12.27 -36.17
C GLN A 30 2.06 -11.96 -35.94
N ALA A 31 1.62 -11.70 -34.71
CA ALA A 31 0.20 -11.52 -34.42
C ALA A 31 -0.32 -10.15 -34.89
N LEU A 32 -1.58 -10.09 -35.33
CA LEU A 32 -2.20 -8.83 -35.78
C LEU A 32 -2.20 -7.74 -34.70
N TRP A 33 -2.44 -8.13 -33.44
CA TRP A 33 -2.41 -7.20 -32.31
C TRP A 33 -1.01 -6.60 -32.07
N TYR A 34 0.06 -7.37 -32.33
CA TYR A 34 1.43 -6.88 -32.27
C TYR A 34 1.66 -5.80 -33.31
N ARG A 35 1.24 -6.04 -34.56
CA ARG A 35 1.36 -5.05 -35.67
C ARG A 35 0.64 -3.74 -35.36
N VAL A 36 -0.56 -3.82 -34.78
CA VAL A 36 -1.34 -2.63 -34.37
C VAL A 36 -0.63 -1.85 -33.27
N ILE A 37 -0.11 -2.55 -32.25
CA ILE A 37 0.62 -1.92 -31.15
C ILE A 37 1.92 -1.30 -31.64
N ASN A 38 2.66 -2.00 -32.49
CA ASN A 38 3.92 -1.52 -33.04
C ASN A 38 3.69 -0.29 -33.93
N LYS A 39 2.70 -0.30 -34.82
CA LYS A 39 2.34 0.88 -35.61
C LYS A 39 1.89 2.07 -34.76
N LYS A 40 1.24 1.84 -33.63
CA LYS A 40 0.69 2.90 -32.79
C LYS A 40 1.72 3.54 -31.85
N TYR A 41 2.70 2.76 -31.37
CA TYR A 41 3.58 3.18 -30.29
C TYR A 41 5.08 3.08 -30.61
N GLU A 42 5.42 2.55 -31.79
CA GLU A 42 6.77 2.31 -32.29
C GLU A 42 7.64 1.40 -31.39
N GLU A 43 8.42 0.52 -32.00
CA GLU A 43 9.29 -0.38 -31.26
C GLU A 43 10.52 0.38 -30.70
N LEU A 44 10.79 0.22 -29.40
CA LEU A 44 12.06 0.65 -28.80
C LEU A 44 13.02 -0.54 -28.70
N ASN A 45 12.50 -1.72 -28.32
CA ASN A 45 13.18 -3.00 -28.38
C ASN A 45 12.16 -4.16 -28.45
N LYS A 46 12.66 -5.41 -28.61
CA LYS A 46 11.83 -6.63 -28.70
C LYS A 46 10.93 -6.92 -27.49
N TRP A 47 11.00 -6.13 -26.42
CA TRP A 47 10.17 -6.31 -25.22
C TRP A 47 9.28 -5.11 -24.92
N VAL A 48 9.54 -3.94 -25.52
CA VAL A 48 8.83 -2.71 -25.18
C VAL A 48 8.79 -1.69 -26.33
N THR A 49 7.70 -0.93 -26.39
CA THR A 49 7.50 0.20 -27.33
C THR A 49 8.12 1.51 -26.81
N LYS A 50 8.17 2.54 -27.64
CA LYS A 50 8.59 3.90 -27.25
C LYS A 50 7.62 4.51 -26.23
N GLU A 51 8.06 5.61 -25.59
CA GLU A 51 7.26 6.32 -24.61
C GLU A 51 6.10 7.07 -25.25
N VAL A 52 4.95 7.02 -24.59
CA VAL A 52 3.70 7.55 -25.10
C VAL A 52 3.35 8.80 -24.30
N ASN A 53 3.72 9.97 -24.82
CA ASN A 53 3.49 11.26 -24.18
C ASN A 53 2.10 11.87 -24.48
N THR A 54 1.12 11.06 -24.88
CA THR A 54 -0.22 11.59 -25.18
C THR A 54 -0.93 12.04 -23.89
N PRO A 55 -1.50 13.25 -23.83
CA PRO A 55 -2.20 13.74 -22.63
C PRO A 55 -3.52 12.99 -22.35
N TYR A 56 -4.10 12.29 -23.32
CA TYR A 56 -5.38 11.58 -23.19
C TYR A 56 -5.26 10.08 -23.50
N GLY A 57 -6.09 9.29 -22.81
CA GLY A 57 -6.26 7.84 -22.98
C GLY A 57 -5.49 6.95 -22.00
N ILE A 58 -6.21 6.18 -21.18
CA ILE A 58 -5.65 5.08 -20.38
C ILE A 58 -5.68 3.82 -21.26
N SER A 59 -4.64 3.58 -22.06
CA SER A 59 -4.52 2.28 -22.74
C SER A 59 -3.82 1.27 -21.83
N LEU A 60 -4.27 0.00 -21.89
CA LEU A 60 -3.63 -1.11 -21.18
C LEU A 60 -2.13 -1.16 -21.50
N TRP A 61 -1.76 -0.86 -22.75
CA TRP A 61 -0.38 -0.83 -23.22
C TRP A 61 0.42 0.31 -22.60
N LYS A 62 -0.16 1.52 -22.48
CA LYS A 62 0.46 2.65 -21.76
C LYS A 62 0.76 2.31 -20.30
N SER A 63 -0.18 1.66 -19.60
CA SER A 63 0.01 1.20 -18.21
C SER A 63 1.04 0.07 -18.07
N THR A 64 1.24 -0.71 -19.13
CA THR A 64 2.24 -1.78 -19.19
C THR A 64 3.62 -1.19 -19.46
N ARG A 65 3.72 -0.22 -20.38
CA ARG A 65 4.94 0.53 -20.72
C ARG A 65 5.49 1.34 -19.53
N ILE A 66 4.64 2.05 -18.79
CA ILE A 66 5.05 2.80 -17.59
C ILE A 66 5.66 1.85 -16.54
N PHE A 67 5.17 0.60 -16.50
CA PHE A 67 5.65 -0.40 -15.57
C PHE A 67 6.89 -1.17 -16.05
N TRP A 68 7.34 -0.94 -17.30
CA TRP A 68 8.45 -1.67 -17.91
C TRP A 68 9.82 -1.44 -17.25
N PRO A 69 10.26 -0.20 -16.94
CA PRO A 69 11.57 0.02 -16.30
C PRO A 69 11.73 -0.73 -14.97
N PHE A 70 10.60 -0.90 -14.28
CA PHE A 70 10.53 -1.66 -13.04
C PHE A 70 10.67 -3.17 -13.26
N LEU A 71 10.17 -3.69 -14.40
CA LEU A 71 10.23 -5.09 -14.77
C LEU A 71 11.52 -5.49 -15.49
N SER A 72 12.15 -4.59 -16.25
CA SER A 72 13.37 -4.86 -17.01
C SER A 72 14.55 -5.24 -16.12
N ASN A 73 14.57 -4.71 -14.89
CA ASN A 73 15.55 -5.02 -13.85
C ASN A 73 15.28 -6.36 -13.14
N GLN A 74 14.19 -7.06 -13.49
CA GLN A 74 13.82 -8.32 -12.84
C GLN A 74 14.02 -9.52 -13.77
N SER A 75 14.61 -10.57 -13.20
CA SER A 75 14.84 -11.86 -13.88
C SER A 75 13.55 -12.59 -14.28
N ILE A 76 12.38 -12.16 -13.78
CA ILE A 76 11.05 -12.73 -14.07
C ILE A 76 10.70 -12.68 -15.56
N VAL A 77 11.13 -11.61 -16.25
CA VAL A 77 10.86 -11.43 -17.69
C VAL A 77 11.82 -12.27 -18.55
N LYS A 78 13.06 -12.46 -18.07
CA LYS A 78 14.15 -13.13 -18.80
C LYS A 78 14.27 -14.64 -18.50
N GLY A 79 13.56 -15.16 -17.49
CA GLY A 79 13.77 -16.49 -16.91
C GLY A 79 13.04 -17.68 -17.53
N HIS A 80 12.19 -17.49 -18.55
CA HIS A 80 11.46 -18.59 -19.20
C HIS A 80 12.05 -18.94 -20.57
N ASN A 81 13.28 -19.49 -20.58
CA ASN A 81 13.98 -19.85 -21.82
C ASN A 81 13.39 -21.07 -22.57
N LYS A 82 12.44 -21.82 -21.99
CA LYS A 82 11.96 -23.09 -22.58
C LYS A 82 10.45 -23.36 -22.51
N GLY A 83 9.59 -22.38 -22.23
CA GLY A 83 8.14 -22.62 -22.19
C GLY A 83 7.24 -21.39 -21.99
N SER A 84 5.93 -21.57 -22.21
CA SER A 84 4.92 -20.52 -22.10
C SER A 84 4.83 -19.89 -20.71
N TYR A 85 4.66 -18.57 -20.63
CA TYR A 85 4.51 -17.88 -19.35
C TYR A 85 3.16 -18.21 -18.67
N LYS A 86 3.23 -18.84 -17.50
CA LYS A 86 2.05 -19.12 -16.66
C LYS A 86 1.87 -18.02 -15.61
N VAL A 87 0.72 -17.34 -15.61
CA VAL A 87 0.38 -16.27 -14.64
C VAL A 87 0.51 -16.74 -13.19
N LYS A 88 0.18 -18.00 -12.89
CA LYS A 88 0.32 -18.59 -11.54
C LYS A 88 1.78 -18.65 -11.10
N GLU A 89 2.68 -18.99 -12.01
CA GLU A 89 4.11 -19.08 -11.74
C GLU A 89 4.73 -17.68 -11.66
N GLY A 90 4.37 -16.81 -12.59
CA GLY A 90 4.68 -15.39 -12.53
C GLY A 90 4.22 -14.70 -11.25
N TYR A 91 3.01 -15.00 -10.78
CA TYR A 91 2.49 -14.51 -9.51
C TYR A 91 3.29 -15.05 -8.33
N LYS A 92 3.65 -16.35 -8.34
CA LYS A 92 4.51 -16.94 -7.32
C LYS A 92 5.88 -16.27 -7.31
N GLN A 93 6.49 -16.05 -8.47
CA GLN A 93 7.78 -15.37 -8.58
C GLN A 93 7.69 -13.91 -8.15
N ILE A 94 6.67 -13.14 -8.57
CA ILE A 94 6.42 -11.78 -8.07
C ILE A 94 6.20 -11.76 -6.54
N SER A 95 5.67 -12.86 -6.00
CA SER A 95 5.41 -13.00 -4.56
C SER A 95 6.60 -13.56 -3.78
N LEU A 96 7.48 -14.37 -4.37
CA LEU A 96 8.59 -15.09 -3.72
C LEU A 96 9.95 -14.46 -4.04
N GLY A 97 10.13 -13.92 -5.23
CA GLY A 97 11.34 -13.32 -5.79
C GLY A 97 11.09 -11.92 -6.33
N GLY A 98 11.36 -10.92 -5.48
CA GLY A 98 12.05 -9.71 -5.94
C GLY A 98 11.43 -8.89 -7.06
N ILE A 99 10.17 -8.46 -6.89
CA ILE A 99 9.95 -7.01 -6.89
C ILE A 99 10.74 -6.51 -5.70
N GLN A 100 11.99 -6.05 -5.89
CA GLN A 100 12.65 -5.25 -4.85
C GLN A 100 11.80 -3.99 -4.70
N GLY A 101 10.89 -4.02 -3.73
CA GLY A 101 9.83 -3.03 -3.62
C GLY A 101 8.61 -3.63 -2.90
N PHE A 102 8.65 -3.56 -1.57
CA PHE A 102 7.49 -3.71 -0.69
C PHE A 102 7.06 -5.15 -0.33
N LYS A 103 7.63 -5.71 0.75
CA LYS A 103 7.01 -6.84 1.48
C LYS A 103 5.82 -6.30 2.26
N TRP A 104 4.60 -6.54 1.76
CA TRP A 104 3.37 -6.17 2.47
C TRP A 104 3.37 -6.68 3.92
N PRO A 105 3.13 -5.84 4.93
CA PRO A 105 3.37 -6.13 6.35
C PRO A 105 2.30 -7.03 6.99
N TRP A 106 1.87 -8.10 6.31
CA TRP A 106 0.78 -8.95 6.81
C TRP A 106 1.13 -9.67 8.12
N LYS A 107 2.41 -10.04 8.35
CA LYS A 107 2.83 -10.69 9.60
C LYS A 107 2.72 -9.71 10.76
N GLN A 108 3.09 -8.45 10.53
CA GLN A 108 3.01 -7.37 11.50
C GLN A 108 1.57 -6.99 11.84
N ILE A 109 0.60 -7.33 11.00
CA ILE A 109 -0.82 -7.06 11.24
C ILE A 109 -1.51 -8.26 11.89
N TRP A 110 -1.31 -9.47 11.36
CA TRP A 110 -2.11 -10.64 11.71
C TRP A 110 -1.43 -11.63 12.66
N ARG A 111 -0.09 -11.59 12.80
CA ARG A 111 0.67 -12.50 13.70
C ARG A 111 1.15 -11.81 14.97
N ILE A 112 0.50 -10.72 15.37
CA ILE A 112 0.79 -9.98 16.61
C ILE A 112 -0.26 -10.31 17.67
N LYS A 113 0.12 -10.27 18.95
CA LYS A 113 -0.73 -10.65 20.09
C LYS A 113 -1.70 -9.53 20.50
N VAL A 114 -2.48 -9.00 19.55
CA VAL A 114 -3.51 -7.99 19.79
C VAL A 114 -4.91 -8.58 19.58
N PRO A 115 -5.96 -8.02 20.19
CA PRO A 115 -7.33 -8.44 19.90
C PRO A 115 -7.64 -8.33 18.41
N HIS A 116 -8.42 -9.28 17.86
CA HIS A 116 -8.72 -9.34 16.42
C HIS A 116 -9.29 -8.03 15.86
N LYS A 117 -10.12 -7.32 16.65
CA LYS A 117 -10.65 -5.99 16.28
C LYS A 117 -9.54 -4.96 16.00
N VAL A 118 -8.45 -4.99 16.76
CA VAL A 118 -7.29 -4.11 16.59
C VAL A 118 -6.52 -4.51 15.33
N ALA A 119 -6.31 -5.80 15.08
CA ALA A 119 -5.67 -6.28 13.87
C ALA A 119 -6.46 -5.91 12.60
N CYS A 120 -7.79 -6.08 12.62
CA CYS A 120 -8.68 -5.63 11.54
C CYS A 120 -8.58 -4.12 11.31
N PHE A 121 -8.58 -3.33 12.39
CA PHE A 121 -8.40 -1.89 12.31
C PHE A 121 -7.05 -1.51 11.71
N THR A 122 -5.94 -2.12 12.16
CA THR A 122 -4.60 -1.89 11.60
C THR A 122 -4.53 -2.27 10.12
N TRP A 123 -5.22 -3.33 9.71
CA TRP A 123 -5.36 -3.68 8.29
C TRP A 123 -6.10 -2.60 7.50
N LEU A 124 -7.21 -2.08 8.02
CA LEU A 124 -7.93 -0.98 7.38
C LEU A 124 -7.07 0.29 7.29
N LEU A 125 -6.28 0.60 8.32
CA LEU A 125 -5.35 1.73 8.31
C LEU A 125 -4.29 1.58 7.22
N ALA A 126 -3.67 0.40 7.11
CA ALA A 126 -2.67 0.14 6.09
C ALA A 126 -3.23 0.22 4.65
N ASN A 127 -4.55 0.05 4.49
CA ASN A 127 -5.26 0.22 3.23
C ASN A 127 -5.94 1.59 3.08
N GLU A 128 -5.73 2.52 4.03
CA GLU A 128 -6.35 3.85 4.05
C GLU A 128 -7.88 3.82 3.92
N ALA A 129 -8.52 2.80 4.51
CA ALA A 129 -9.95 2.52 4.34
C ALA A 129 -10.79 2.81 5.59
N VAL A 130 -10.17 3.32 6.65
CA VAL A 130 -10.83 3.69 7.92
C VAL A 130 -11.77 4.89 7.73
N LEU A 131 -12.78 5.02 8.60
CA LEU A 131 -13.86 6.02 8.56
C LEU A 131 -13.41 7.44 8.97
N THR A 132 -12.31 7.92 8.39
CA THR A 132 -11.92 9.33 8.47
C THR A 132 -12.84 10.19 7.62
N LEU A 133 -12.91 11.49 7.93
CA LEU A 133 -13.82 12.42 7.25
C LEU A 133 -13.63 12.44 5.73
N ASP A 134 -12.38 12.39 5.26
CA ASP A 134 -12.07 12.34 3.82
C ASP A 134 -12.63 11.08 3.16
N ASN A 135 -12.56 9.93 3.84
CA ASN A 135 -13.07 8.66 3.33
C ASN A 135 -14.58 8.56 3.39
N VAL A 136 -15.21 9.20 4.38
CA VAL A 136 -16.66 9.30 4.48
C VAL A 136 -17.21 10.23 3.39
N ALA A 137 -16.55 11.37 3.15
CA ALA A 137 -16.89 12.29 2.06
C ALA A 137 -16.77 11.62 0.68
N LYS A 138 -15.72 10.81 0.44
CA LYS A 138 -15.56 10.00 -0.78
C LYS A 138 -16.71 9.01 -1.01
N ARG A 139 -17.47 8.66 0.03
CA ARG A 139 -18.66 7.79 -0.06
C ARG A 139 -19.97 8.57 -0.22
N GLY A 140 -19.90 9.89 -0.43
CA GLY A 140 -21.06 10.75 -0.62
C GLY A 140 -21.79 11.12 0.67
N ILE A 141 -21.21 10.82 1.84
CA ILE A 141 -21.79 11.20 3.13
C ILE A 141 -21.23 12.56 3.52
N SER A 142 -22.10 13.57 3.58
CA SER A 142 -21.75 14.91 4.03
C SER A 142 -21.68 14.95 5.56
N LEU A 143 -20.50 15.25 6.10
CA LEU A 143 -20.29 15.56 7.51
C LEU A 143 -19.84 17.01 7.63
N CYS A 144 -20.21 17.69 8.73
CA CYS A 144 -19.68 19.03 9.00
C CYS A 144 -18.16 19.01 8.93
N ASN A 145 -17.55 19.98 8.25
CA ASN A 145 -16.11 20.05 8.04
C ASN A 145 -15.39 20.15 9.39
N ARG A 146 -14.99 18.99 9.92
CA ARG A 146 -14.39 18.85 11.24
C ARG A 146 -12.89 18.66 11.06
N ARG A 147 -12.13 19.32 11.93
CA ARG A 147 -10.67 19.21 11.94
C ARG A 147 -10.27 17.95 12.71
N SER A 148 -9.09 17.42 12.42
CA SER A 148 -8.50 16.30 13.16
C SER A 148 -8.28 16.65 14.66
N LEU A 149 -7.82 15.71 15.48
CA LEU A 149 -7.60 15.88 16.92
C LEU A 149 -6.83 17.16 17.31
N CYS A 150 -5.90 17.64 16.48
CA CYS A 150 -5.14 18.86 16.76
C CYS A 150 -5.89 20.16 16.43
N GLY A 151 -7.05 20.10 15.76
CA GLY A 151 -7.78 21.29 15.33
C GLY A 151 -7.10 22.12 14.24
N MET A 152 -6.02 21.65 13.60
CA MET A 152 -5.23 22.45 12.65
C MET A 152 -5.40 22.05 11.18
N ALA A 153 -5.77 20.81 10.89
CA ALA A 153 -5.92 20.32 9.52
C ALA A 153 -7.12 19.38 9.37
N ASN A 154 -7.56 19.21 8.12
CA ASN A 154 -8.60 18.26 7.74
C ASN A 154 -8.19 16.83 8.12
N GLU A 155 -9.17 16.05 8.57
CA GLU A 155 -8.92 14.69 9.00
C GLU A 155 -8.75 13.75 7.80
N THR A 156 -7.50 13.31 7.59
CA THR A 156 -7.15 12.19 6.71
C THR A 156 -6.54 11.07 7.54
N VAL A 157 -6.55 9.82 7.04
CA VAL A 157 -5.96 8.67 7.74
C VAL A 157 -4.50 8.94 8.13
N ARG A 158 -3.68 9.37 7.17
CA ARG A 158 -2.24 9.61 7.38
C ARG A 158 -2.01 10.74 8.36
N TYR A 159 -2.72 11.86 8.19
CA TYR A 159 -2.56 12.99 9.09
C TYR A 159 -2.96 12.60 10.51
N LEU A 160 -4.16 12.05 10.72
CA LEU A 160 -4.65 11.67 12.04
C LEU A 160 -3.67 10.74 12.79
N ILE A 161 -3.14 9.73 12.10
CA ILE A 161 -2.40 8.62 12.73
C ILE A 161 -0.89 8.81 12.76
N LEU A 162 -0.32 9.61 11.85
CA LEU A 162 1.14 9.79 11.76
C LEU A 162 1.60 11.24 11.97
N HIS A 163 0.87 12.23 11.46
CA HIS A 163 1.40 13.61 11.31
C HIS A 163 0.63 14.69 12.08
N CYS A 164 -0.49 14.33 12.70
CA CYS A 164 -1.26 15.21 13.57
C CYS A 164 -0.37 15.63 14.74
N ASN A 165 -0.33 16.93 15.06
CA ASN A 165 0.55 17.46 16.12
C ASN A 165 0.36 16.71 17.46
N PHE A 166 -0.89 16.43 17.82
CA PHE A 166 -1.23 15.64 19.00
C PHE A 166 -0.62 14.22 18.94
N THR A 167 -0.84 13.53 17.83
CA THR A 167 -0.30 12.18 17.60
C THR A 167 1.22 12.15 17.56
N GLY A 168 1.84 13.15 16.93
CA GLY A 168 3.28 13.32 16.86
C GLY A 168 3.90 13.48 18.25
N GLN A 169 3.32 14.33 19.10
CA GLN A 169 3.76 14.50 20.49
C GLN A 169 3.69 13.21 21.29
N LEU A 170 2.59 12.46 21.17
CA LEU A 170 2.47 11.17 21.86
C LEU A 170 3.57 10.20 21.39
N TRP A 171 3.85 10.12 20.08
CA TRP A 171 4.92 9.27 19.56
C TRP A 171 6.27 9.71 20.11
N GLN A 172 6.56 11.02 20.13
CA GLN A 172 7.81 11.56 20.65
C GLN A 172 8.00 11.22 22.14
N ILE A 173 6.95 11.33 22.96
CA ILE A 173 7.02 10.93 24.37
C ILE A 173 7.41 9.45 24.49
N PHE A 174 6.74 8.56 23.74
CA PHE A 174 7.06 7.14 23.76
C PHE A 174 8.50 6.85 23.30
N LEU A 175 8.94 7.49 22.21
CA LEU A 175 10.26 7.30 21.62
C LEU A 175 11.37 7.78 22.55
N ASN A 176 11.19 8.93 23.21
CA ASN A 176 12.12 9.48 24.18
C ASN A 176 12.24 8.58 25.41
N LEU A 177 11.13 8.06 25.94
CA LEU A 177 11.12 7.12 27.07
C LEU A 177 11.86 5.80 26.77
N ARG A 178 12.02 5.47 25.49
CA ARG A 178 12.72 4.26 25.02
C ARG A 178 14.07 4.56 24.39
N VAL A 179 14.48 5.83 24.34
CA VAL A 179 15.72 6.31 23.71
C VAL A 179 15.83 5.80 22.26
N ILE A 180 14.74 5.89 21.50
CA ILE A 180 14.69 5.48 20.09
C ILE A 180 14.77 6.72 19.21
N SER A 181 15.84 6.84 18.43
CA SER A 181 15.89 7.82 17.34
C SER A 181 14.98 7.34 16.20
N TRP A 182 13.96 8.12 15.87
CA TRP A 182 12.95 7.72 14.91
C TRP A 182 12.41 8.89 14.08
N SER A 183 12.43 8.71 12.75
CA SER A 183 11.79 9.60 11.79
C SER A 183 10.53 8.95 11.26
N MET A 184 9.38 9.59 11.46
CA MET A 184 8.09 9.03 11.07
C MET A 184 7.94 8.97 9.54
N PRO A 185 7.67 7.79 8.95
CA PRO A 185 7.39 7.67 7.51
C PRO A 185 6.07 8.34 7.08
N SER A 186 5.90 8.48 5.78
CA SER A 186 4.71 9.12 5.18
C SER A 186 3.49 8.21 5.07
N LYS A 187 3.69 6.88 5.11
CA LYS A 187 2.63 5.89 4.94
C LYS A 187 2.62 4.87 6.08
N ILE A 188 1.42 4.38 6.40
CA ILE A 188 1.19 3.40 7.49
C ILE A 188 1.96 2.10 7.26
N ASP A 189 1.99 1.64 6.01
CA ASP A 189 2.58 0.37 5.62
C ASP A 189 4.13 0.44 5.62
N GLU A 190 4.69 1.58 5.23
CA GLU A 190 6.11 1.94 5.44
C GLU A 190 6.45 2.02 6.93
N THR A 191 5.59 2.63 7.77
CA THR A 191 5.77 2.71 9.23
C THR A 191 5.81 1.32 9.87
N LEU A 192 4.92 0.40 9.50
CA LEU A 192 4.98 -0.98 9.98
C LEU A 192 6.28 -1.69 9.59
N PHE A 193 6.76 -1.43 8.38
CA PHE A 193 8.00 -2.03 7.88
C PHE A 193 9.22 -1.49 8.62
N SER A 194 9.38 -0.16 8.71
CA SER A 194 10.49 0.45 9.43
C SER A 194 10.46 0.08 10.91
N TRP A 195 9.27 -0.08 11.50
CA TRP A 195 9.14 -0.43 12.91
C TRP A 195 9.62 -1.85 13.19
N GLU A 196 9.30 -2.79 12.30
CA GLU A 196 9.82 -4.15 12.38
C GLU A 196 11.35 -4.16 12.30
N MET A 197 11.94 -3.32 11.46
CA MET A 197 13.40 -3.23 11.29
C MET A 197 14.09 -2.61 12.50
N ALA A 198 13.51 -1.57 13.11
CA ALA A 198 14.03 -0.98 14.34
C ALA A 198 13.99 -1.96 15.53
N GLY A 199 13.07 -2.92 15.53
CA GLY A 199 12.90 -3.91 16.59
C GLY A 199 13.71 -5.20 16.46
N VAL A 200 14.66 -5.29 15.53
CA VAL A 200 15.43 -6.53 15.30
C VAL A 200 16.22 -6.95 16.55
N GLY A 201 16.75 -5.99 17.30
CA GLY A 201 17.48 -6.21 18.56
C GLY A 201 16.63 -6.12 19.84
N ALA A 202 15.29 -6.02 19.72
CA ALA A 202 14.45 -5.83 20.90
C ALA A 202 14.38 -7.10 21.77
N THR A 203 14.60 -6.94 23.09
CA THR A 203 14.56 -8.03 24.08
C THR A 203 13.22 -8.78 24.06
N ASN A 204 12.11 -8.07 23.84
CA ASN A 204 10.79 -8.68 23.67
C ASN A 204 10.15 -8.23 22.35
N ARG A 205 10.47 -8.99 21.28
CA ARG A 205 10.01 -8.72 19.92
C ARG A 205 8.49 -8.84 19.76
N GLU A 206 7.82 -9.68 20.56
CA GLU A 206 6.37 -9.78 20.51
C GLU A 206 5.70 -8.50 20.99
N ARG A 207 6.13 -7.97 22.16
CA ARG A 207 5.64 -6.68 22.67
C ARG A 207 5.95 -5.55 21.71
N TRP A 208 7.16 -5.54 21.17
CA TRP A 208 7.58 -4.53 20.20
C TRP A 208 6.62 -4.40 19.02
N ARG A 209 6.24 -5.54 18.42
CA ARG A 209 5.35 -5.57 17.25
C ARG A 209 3.91 -5.11 17.53
N MET A 210 3.47 -5.14 18.79
CA MET A 210 2.13 -4.69 19.15
C MET A 210 2.03 -3.17 19.23
N ILE A 211 3.13 -2.47 19.50
CA ILE A 211 3.14 -1.04 19.85
C ILE A 211 2.41 -0.18 18.81
N PRO A 212 2.71 -0.23 17.49
CA PRO A 212 2.05 0.64 16.52
C PRO A 212 0.54 0.39 16.47
N ALA A 213 0.13 -0.88 16.46
CA ALA A 213 -1.28 -1.26 16.41
C ALA A 213 -2.05 -0.76 17.65
N CYS A 214 -1.48 -0.92 18.85
CA CYS A 214 -2.06 -0.43 20.09
C CYS A 214 -2.14 1.11 20.10
N PHE A 215 -1.07 1.77 19.67
CA PHE A 215 -0.98 3.22 19.66
C PHE A 215 -2.03 3.86 18.75
N TRP A 216 -2.10 3.36 17.51
CA TRP A 216 -3.08 3.82 16.53
C TRP A 216 -4.52 3.54 16.95
N TRP A 217 -4.76 2.39 17.58
CA TRP A 217 -6.07 2.06 18.12
C TRP A 217 -6.49 3.00 19.25
N THR A 218 -5.57 3.36 20.15
CA THR A 218 -5.85 4.33 21.21
C THR A 218 -6.21 5.70 20.64
N ILE A 219 -5.41 6.23 19.69
CA ILE A 219 -5.70 7.50 19.02
C ILE A 219 -7.07 7.48 18.34
N TRP A 220 -7.36 6.38 17.63
CA TRP A 220 -8.64 6.21 16.95
C TRP A 220 -9.83 6.20 17.92
N ARG A 221 -9.67 5.53 19.07
CA ARG A 221 -10.68 5.50 20.12
C ARG A 221 -10.93 6.89 20.69
N GLU A 222 -9.90 7.64 21.05
CA GLU A 222 -10.05 9.01 21.58
C GLU A 222 -10.75 9.91 20.57
N ARG A 223 -10.34 9.87 19.30
CA ARG A 223 -11.05 10.59 18.22
C ARG A 223 -12.53 10.19 18.14
N THR A 224 -12.83 8.91 18.29
CA THR A 224 -14.22 8.43 18.22
C THR A 224 -15.02 8.89 19.43
N ILE A 225 -14.42 8.90 20.63
CA ILE A 225 -15.04 9.42 21.86
C ILE A 225 -15.32 10.91 21.71
N ASP A 226 -14.38 11.71 21.20
CA ASP A 226 -14.58 13.14 20.97
C ASP A 226 -15.70 13.42 19.96
N ILE A 227 -15.87 12.57 18.95
CA ILE A 227 -17.02 12.67 18.05
C ILE A 227 -18.32 12.40 18.77
N LEU A 228 -18.39 11.35 19.60
CA LEU A 228 -19.59 11.02 20.36
C LEU A 228 -19.92 12.10 21.40
N ARG A 229 -18.92 12.69 22.06
CA ARG A 229 -19.09 13.80 23.02
C ARG A 229 -19.64 15.05 22.36
N ILE A 230 -19.17 15.38 21.15
CA ILE A 230 -19.58 16.59 20.41
C ILE A 230 -20.86 16.34 19.59
N GLY A 231 -21.21 15.08 19.31
CA GLY A 231 -22.43 14.69 18.60
C GLY A 231 -23.74 15.06 19.32
N THR A 232 -23.69 15.51 20.58
CA THR A 232 -24.81 16.10 21.31
C THR A 232 -25.00 17.60 21.03
N THR A 233 -24.01 18.26 20.42
CA THR A 233 -24.12 19.63 19.93
C THR A 233 -24.29 19.60 18.41
N THR A 234 -25.55 19.57 17.97
CA THR A 234 -25.98 19.65 16.57
C THR A 234 -25.31 20.80 15.83
N CYS A 235 -24.80 20.54 14.61
CA CYS A 235 -24.53 21.61 13.65
C CYS A 235 -25.85 22.34 13.36
N ARG A 236 -26.03 23.55 13.90
CA ARG A 236 -27.04 24.47 13.39
C ARG A 236 -26.68 24.77 11.93
N LYS A 237 -27.67 24.60 11.06
CA LYS A 237 -27.63 25.13 9.69
C LYS A 237 -27.51 26.64 9.73
#